data_AF-A0A5E4C130-F1
#
_entry.id   AF-A0A5E4C130-F1
#
_cell.length_a   1.000
_cell.length_b   1.000
_cell.length_c   1.000
_cell.angle_alpha   90.00
_cell.angle_beta   90.00
_cell.angle_gamma   90.00
#
_symmetry.space_group_name_H-M   'P 1'
#
loop_
_entity.id
_entity.type
_entity.pdbx_description
1 polymer ?
#
loop_
_entity_poly.entity_id
_entity_poly.type
_entity_poly.pdbx_seq_one_letter_code
_entity_poly.pdbx_strand_id
1 'polypeptide(L)'
;MWLKPEEVLLKNALKLWLMERSNDYFVLQRRRGYGEEGGGGLTGLLVGTLDSVLDSTAKVAPFRILHQTPDSQVYLSIACGANREEITQHWDWLEQNIMKTLSVFDSNEDITNFVQGKIRGLIAEEGKHSFAKEDDPEKFREALLKFEKSFGLPEQEKLVTYYSCSYWKGRVPCQGWLYLSTNFLSFYSFLLGSESKWFLLIIMVLNLLADLLTLWWC
;
A
#
# COMPACT_ATOMS: atom_id res chain seq x y z
N MET A 1 3.83 -3.46 0.75
CA MET A 1 4.35 -2.47 1.73
C MET A 1 4.41 -3.10 3.10
N TRP A 2 5.36 -2.67 3.93
CA TRP A 2 5.35 -2.99 5.36
C TRP A 2 4.25 -2.23 6.09
N LEU A 3 3.66 -2.85 7.10
CA LEU A 3 2.58 -2.30 7.90
C LEU A 3 3.03 -2.16 9.34
N LYS A 4 2.53 -1.11 10.01
CA LYS A 4 2.65 -1.02 11.46
C LYS A 4 2.02 -2.29 12.05
N PRO A 5 2.73 -3.03 12.91
CA PRO A 5 2.20 -4.27 13.47
C PRO A 5 0.88 -4.03 14.21
N GLU A 6 -0.18 -4.65 13.74
CA GLU A 6 -1.54 -4.55 14.31
C GLU A 6 -2.16 -5.92 14.52
N GLU A 7 -2.86 -6.10 15.63
CA GLU A 7 -3.48 -7.38 16.00
C GLU A 7 -4.67 -7.72 15.10
N VAL A 8 -4.71 -8.97 14.65
CA VAL A 8 -5.77 -9.50 13.80
C VAL A 8 -6.58 -10.55 14.56
N LEU A 9 -7.90 -10.32 14.66
CA LEU A 9 -8.82 -11.28 15.26
C LEU A 9 -9.15 -12.43 14.29
N LEU A 10 -8.55 -13.60 14.54
CA LEU A 10 -8.65 -14.79 13.69
C LEU A 10 -10.06 -15.32 13.42
N LYS A 11 -10.99 -15.16 14.38
CA LYS A 11 -12.29 -15.87 14.35
C LYS A 11 -13.12 -15.57 13.10
N ASN A 12 -12.92 -14.40 12.47
CA ASN A 12 -13.57 -14.02 11.22
C ASN A 12 -12.64 -14.06 9.99
N ALA A 13 -11.31 -14.02 10.20
CA ALA A 13 -10.33 -13.96 9.13
C ALA A 13 -10.15 -15.29 8.37
N LEU A 14 -10.18 -16.45 9.05
CA LEU A 14 -9.86 -17.73 8.41
C LEU A 14 -10.86 -18.19 7.33
N LYS A 15 -12.08 -17.64 7.30
CA LYS A 15 -13.05 -17.91 6.22
C LYS A 15 -12.78 -17.14 4.94
N LEU A 16 -12.10 -16.00 5.06
CA LEU A 16 -11.92 -15.00 3.99
C LEU A 16 -10.53 -15.07 3.37
N TRP A 17 -9.58 -15.64 4.09
CA TRP A 17 -8.19 -15.71 3.70
C TRP A 17 -7.78 -17.16 3.43
N LEU A 18 -7.00 -17.37 2.37
CA LEU A 18 -6.39 -18.63 2.00
C LEU A 18 -4.91 -18.55 2.38
N MET A 19 -4.44 -19.50 3.20
CA MET A 19 -3.02 -19.63 3.50
C MET A 19 -2.29 -20.17 2.27
N GLU A 20 -1.25 -19.47 1.82
CA GLU A 20 -0.44 -19.87 0.67
C GLU A 20 0.94 -20.39 1.07
N ARG A 21 1.51 -19.83 2.14
CA ARG A 21 2.81 -20.23 2.70
C ARG A 21 2.82 -19.98 4.21
N SER A 22 3.56 -20.79 4.96
CA SER A 22 3.75 -20.58 6.39
C SER A 22 5.09 -21.15 6.84
N ASN A 23 5.61 -20.59 7.93
CA ASN A 23 6.67 -21.16 8.75
C ASN A 23 6.32 -20.93 10.24
N ASP A 24 7.27 -21.24 11.13
CA ASP A 24 7.04 -21.18 12.59
C ASP A 24 6.62 -19.78 13.08
N TYR A 25 7.04 -18.73 12.37
CA TYR A 25 6.84 -17.33 12.81
C TYR A 25 5.95 -16.51 11.87
N PHE A 26 5.75 -16.94 10.63
CA PHE A 26 5.06 -16.14 9.62
C PHE A 26 4.05 -16.95 8.82
N VAL A 27 2.96 -16.29 8.42
CA VAL A 27 1.91 -16.83 7.55
C VAL A 27 1.62 -15.87 6.42
N LEU A 28 1.79 -16.32 5.19
CA LEU A 28 1.37 -15.61 3.99
C LEU A 28 -0.04 -16.03 3.61
N GLN A 29 -0.92 -15.05 3.44
CA GLN A 29 -2.32 -15.27 3.08
C GLN A 29 -2.73 -14.46 1.86
N ARG A 30 -3.64 -15.02 1.07
CA ARG A 30 -4.33 -14.37 -0.04
C ARG A 30 -5.83 -14.30 0.24
N ARG A 31 -6.47 -13.19 -0.08
CA ARG A 31 -7.92 -13.02 0.06
C ARG A 31 -8.67 -13.90 -0.97
N ARG A 32 -9.71 -14.59 -0.51
CA ARG A 32 -10.61 -15.36 -1.39
C ARG A 32 -11.45 -14.41 -2.25
N GLY A 33 -11.73 -14.80 -3.49
CA GLY A 33 -12.56 -14.04 -4.43
C GLY A 33 -11.88 -12.85 -5.12
N TYR A 34 -10.60 -12.59 -4.86
CA TYR A 34 -9.83 -11.61 -5.62
C TYR A 34 -9.11 -12.28 -6.80
N GLY A 35 -9.47 -11.92 -8.04
CA GLY A 35 -8.72 -12.28 -9.26
C GLY A 35 -8.87 -13.71 -9.77
N GLU A 36 -9.96 -14.43 -9.47
CA GLU A 36 -10.24 -15.70 -10.16
C GLU A 36 -10.69 -15.43 -11.61
N GLU A 37 -9.74 -15.54 -12.53
CA GLU A 37 -9.99 -15.65 -13.97
C GLU A 37 -10.74 -16.95 -14.26
N GLY A 38 -12.08 -16.87 -14.24
CA GLY A 38 -12.96 -17.93 -14.70
C GLY A 38 -13.76 -18.62 -13.60
N GLY A 39 -14.87 -17.99 -13.16
CA GLY A 39 -15.80 -18.68 -12.28
C GLY A 39 -16.82 -17.82 -11.55
N GLY A 40 -17.74 -17.20 -12.28
CA GLY A 40 -19.14 -17.05 -11.88
C GLY A 40 -19.49 -16.47 -10.49
N GLY A 41 -19.99 -15.23 -10.51
CA GLY A 41 -21.34 -14.96 -10.02
C GLY A 41 -21.53 -14.71 -8.51
N LEU A 42 -21.84 -13.45 -8.20
CA LEU A 42 -22.77 -12.96 -7.15
C LEU A 42 -22.52 -13.37 -5.69
N THR A 43 -21.57 -14.25 -5.38
CA THR A 43 -21.20 -14.63 -4.01
C THR A 43 -20.12 -13.73 -3.41
N GLY A 44 -19.34 -13.02 -4.23
CA GLY A 44 -18.37 -12.00 -3.77
C GLY A 44 -19.00 -10.74 -3.18
N LEU A 45 -20.30 -10.49 -3.43
CA LEU A 45 -21.01 -9.29 -2.99
C LEU A 45 -21.69 -9.43 -1.61
N LEU A 46 -21.91 -10.67 -1.14
CA LEU A 46 -22.66 -10.95 0.10
C LEU A 46 -21.78 -11.06 1.36
N VAL A 47 -20.47 -10.84 1.21
CA VAL A 47 -19.54 -10.61 2.33
C VAL A 47 -19.35 -9.09 2.58
N GLY A 48 -20.11 -8.25 1.87
CA GLY A 48 -19.85 -6.81 1.76
C GLY A 48 -20.17 -5.92 2.97
N THR A 49 -20.81 -6.43 4.04
CA THR A 49 -21.28 -5.56 5.16
C THR A 49 -20.60 -5.81 6.52
N LEU A 50 -19.89 -6.92 6.69
CA LEU A 50 -19.07 -7.19 7.89
C LEU A 50 -17.59 -6.84 7.67
N ASP A 51 -17.14 -6.88 6.41
CA ASP A 51 -15.76 -6.59 6.00
C ASP A 51 -15.36 -5.12 6.12
N SER A 52 -16.32 -4.19 6.17
CA SER A 52 -16.02 -2.75 6.23
C SER A 52 -15.44 -2.28 7.57
N VAL A 53 -15.54 -3.10 8.63
CA VAL A 53 -15.13 -2.71 10.00
C VAL A 53 -13.93 -3.51 10.51
N LEU A 54 -13.59 -4.66 9.90
CA LEU A 54 -12.61 -5.59 10.47
C LEU A 54 -11.27 -5.70 9.72
N ASP A 55 -11.16 -5.18 8.50
CA ASP A 55 -9.87 -5.18 7.78
C ASP A 55 -9.90 -4.17 6.61
N SER A 56 -9.70 -2.88 6.91
CA SER A 56 -9.66 -1.80 5.90
C SER A 56 -8.52 -2.01 4.88
N THR A 57 -7.39 -2.59 5.31
CA THR A 57 -6.26 -3.00 4.45
C THR A 57 -6.68 -4.00 3.37
N ALA A 58 -7.66 -4.87 3.65
CA ALA A 58 -8.07 -5.92 2.72
C ALA A 58 -8.72 -5.38 1.43
N LYS A 59 -9.24 -4.13 1.45
CA LYS A 59 -9.83 -3.49 0.26
C LYS A 59 -8.79 -3.13 -0.80
N VAL A 60 -7.55 -2.91 -0.38
CA VAL A 60 -6.46 -2.40 -1.23
C VAL A 60 -5.40 -3.44 -1.55
N ALA A 61 -5.19 -4.43 -0.69
CA ALA A 61 -4.17 -5.46 -0.89
C ALA A 61 -4.76 -6.87 -0.67
N PRO A 62 -4.82 -7.72 -1.71
CA PRO A 62 -5.32 -9.09 -1.59
C PRO A 62 -4.30 -10.04 -0.95
N PHE A 63 -3.06 -9.63 -0.73
CA PHE A 63 -2.03 -10.42 -0.06
C PHE A 63 -1.60 -9.79 1.25
N ARG A 64 -1.31 -10.61 2.26
CA ARG A 64 -0.76 -10.18 3.54
C ARG A 64 0.19 -11.20 4.16
N ILE A 65 1.09 -10.71 5.00
CA ILE A 65 1.93 -11.52 5.87
C ILE A 65 1.57 -11.22 7.32
N LEU A 66 1.33 -12.28 8.07
CA LEU A 66 1.06 -12.24 9.51
C LEU A 66 2.26 -12.80 10.27
N HIS A 67 2.65 -12.15 11.35
CA HIS A 67 3.53 -12.70 12.37
C HIS A 67 2.71 -13.50 13.40
N GLN A 68 3.25 -14.63 13.82
CA GLN A 68 2.70 -15.51 14.84
C GLN A 68 3.84 -16.06 15.73
N THR A 69 3.47 -16.56 16.90
CA THR A 69 4.37 -17.35 17.75
C THR A 69 3.63 -18.59 18.25
N PRO A 70 4.35 -19.67 18.59
CA PRO A 70 3.76 -20.84 19.24
C PRO A 70 2.93 -20.41 20.46
N ASP A 71 1.79 -21.07 20.68
CA ASP A 71 0.86 -20.82 21.79
C ASP A 71 0.12 -19.48 21.81
N SER A 72 0.46 -18.53 20.92
CA SER A 72 -0.27 -17.27 20.79
C SER A 72 -1.52 -17.43 19.91
N GLN A 73 -2.67 -16.95 20.39
CA GLN A 73 -3.88 -16.79 19.57
C GLN A 73 -3.93 -15.44 18.84
N VAL A 74 -2.90 -14.61 19.01
CA VAL A 74 -2.81 -13.26 18.45
C VAL A 74 -1.84 -13.28 17.28
N TYR A 75 -2.30 -12.79 16.14
CA TYR A 75 -1.52 -12.64 14.92
C TYR A 75 -1.33 -11.15 14.68
N LEU A 76 -0.15 -10.76 14.22
CA LEU A 76 0.14 -9.36 13.87
C LEU A 76 0.23 -9.23 12.36
N SER A 77 -0.57 -8.36 11.76
CA SER A 77 -0.39 -7.97 10.36
C SER A 77 0.87 -7.12 10.24
N ILE A 78 1.83 -7.56 9.42
CA ILE A 78 3.14 -6.89 9.30
C ILE A 78 3.46 -6.42 7.88
N ALA A 79 2.79 -6.96 6.87
CA ALA A 79 2.96 -6.54 5.48
C ALA A 79 1.70 -6.85 4.65
N CYS A 80 1.50 -6.09 3.58
CA CYS A 80 0.50 -6.36 2.55
C CYS A 80 1.07 -6.14 1.14
N GLY A 81 0.43 -6.72 0.13
CA GLY A 81 0.85 -6.58 -1.28
C GLY A 81 -0.34 -6.57 -2.24
N ALA A 82 -0.26 -5.77 -3.31
CA ALA A 82 -1.29 -5.74 -4.36
C ALA A 82 -1.24 -6.97 -5.26
N ASN A 83 -0.04 -7.52 -5.46
CA ASN A 83 0.23 -8.66 -6.30
C ASN A 83 1.16 -9.65 -5.59
N ARG A 84 1.34 -10.82 -6.21
CA ARG A 84 2.11 -11.92 -5.64
C ARG A 84 3.59 -11.56 -5.54
N GLU A 85 4.10 -10.89 -6.56
CA GLU A 85 5.49 -10.51 -6.71
C GLU A 85 5.91 -9.59 -5.55
N GLU A 86 5.11 -8.56 -5.24
CA GLU A 86 5.35 -7.64 -4.13
C GLU A 86 5.37 -8.36 -2.79
N ILE A 87 4.37 -9.21 -2.50
CA ILE A 87 4.33 -9.89 -1.19
C ILE A 87 5.42 -10.95 -1.05
N THR A 88 5.84 -11.58 -2.15
CA THR A 88 6.95 -12.54 -2.14
C THR A 88 8.28 -11.86 -1.83
N GLN A 89 8.52 -10.63 -2.31
CA GLN A 89 9.73 -9.88 -1.92
C GLN A 89 9.80 -9.64 -0.40
N HIS A 90 8.68 -9.27 0.22
CA HIS A 90 8.59 -9.10 1.68
C HIS A 90 8.82 -10.43 2.42
N TRP A 91 8.23 -11.52 1.92
CA TRP A 91 8.43 -12.86 2.48
C TRP A 91 9.90 -13.29 2.44
N ASP A 92 10.53 -13.18 1.27
CA ASP A 92 11.92 -13.60 1.06
C ASP A 92 12.87 -12.76 1.91
N TRP A 93 12.57 -11.47 2.11
CA TRP A 93 13.32 -10.62 3.03
C TRP A 93 13.27 -11.17 4.46
N LEU A 94 12.09 -11.55 4.96
CA LEU A 94 11.95 -12.11 6.32
C LEU A 94 12.76 -13.42 6.45
N GLU A 95 12.65 -14.30 5.46
CA GLU A 95 13.37 -15.58 5.46
C GLU A 95 14.88 -15.41 5.50
N GLN A 96 15.42 -14.50 4.70
CA GLN A 96 16.85 -14.29 4.57
C GLN A 96 17.44 -13.52 5.76
N ASN A 97 16.72 -12.54 6.30
CA ASN A 97 17.31 -11.55 7.20
C ASN A 97 17.04 -11.79 8.69
N ILE A 98 15.93 -12.46 9.04
CA ILE A 98 15.55 -12.58 10.46
C ILE A 98 15.34 -14.01 10.95
N MET A 99 15.02 -14.98 10.10
CA MET A 99 14.68 -16.34 10.56
C MET A 99 15.75 -17.00 11.43
N LYS A 100 17.04 -16.86 11.06
CA LYS A 100 18.15 -17.41 11.85
C LYS A 100 18.28 -16.78 13.24
N THR A 101 17.89 -15.52 13.39
CA THR A 101 17.91 -14.82 14.67
C THR A 101 16.69 -15.21 15.51
N LEU A 102 15.52 -15.37 14.88
CA LEU A 102 14.30 -15.79 15.57
C LEU A 102 14.46 -17.15 16.26
N SER A 103 15.14 -18.09 15.61
CA SER A 103 15.39 -19.43 16.18
C SER A 103 16.34 -19.45 17.39
N VAL A 104 16.98 -18.33 17.73
CA VAL A 104 17.88 -18.21 18.89
C VAL A 104 17.12 -17.76 20.15
N PHE A 105 15.93 -17.19 20.01
CA PHE A 105 15.14 -16.74 21.14
C PHE A 105 14.35 -17.89 21.77
N ASP A 106 14.35 -17.92 23.10
CA ASP A 106 13.58 -18.89 23.90
C ASP A 106 12.22 -18.33 24.38
N SER A 107 11.94 -17.04 24.12
CA SER A 107 10.73 -16.33 24.56
C SER A 107 9.91 -15.82 23.37
N ASN A 108 8.63 -16.20 23.35
CA ASN A 108 7.66 -15.71 22.34
C ASN A 108 7.48 -14.19 22.39
N GLU A 109 7.60 -13.59 23.58
CA GLU A 109 7.52 -12.14 23.75
C GLU A 109 8.74 -11.46 23.11
N ASP A 110 9.94 -11.98 23.33
CA ASP A 110 11.18 -11.44 22.74
C ASP A 110 11.18 -11.57 21.22
N ILE A 111 10.72 -12.71 20.69
CA ILE A 111 10.50 -12.93 19.26
C ILE A 111 9.59 -11.84 18.70
N THR A 112 8.43 -11.62 19.34
CA THR A 112 7.44 -10.64 18.88
C THR A 112 7.99 -9.22 18.93
N ASN A 113 8.66 -8.84 20.03
CA ASN A 113 9.28 -7.54 20.19
C ASN A 113 10.38 -7.29 19.15
N PHE A 114 11.20 -8.30 18.88
CA PHE A 114 12.23 -8.22 17.85
C PHE A 114 11.64 -8.00 16.46
N VAL A 115 10.63 -8.79 16.08
CA VAL A 115 9.93 -8.63 14.79
C VAL A 115 9.30 -7.25 14.70
N GLN A 116 8.53 -6.80 15.70
CA GLN A 116 7.93 -5.48 15.70
C GLN A 116 8.97 -4.36 15.54
N GLY A 117 10.10 -4.46 16.24
CA GLY A 117 11.22 -3.53 16.12
C GLY A 117 11.81 -3.50 14.71
N LYS A 118 12.02 -4.66 14.10
CA LYS A 118 12.54 -4.77 12.72
C LYS A 118 11.58 -4.19 11.69
N ILE A 119 10.29 -4.53 11.77
CA ILE A 119 9.26 -4.01 10.86
C ILE A 119 9.14 -2.48 10.98
N ARG A 120 9.12 -1.94 12.21
CA ARG A 120 9.14 -0.48 12.43
C ARG A 120 10.38 0.18 11.83
N GLY A 121 11.54 -0.49 11.92
CA GLY A 121 12.78 -0.04 11.29
C GLY A 121 12.69 0.02 9.76
N LEU A 122 12.12 -1.00 9.13
CA LEU A 122 11.92 -1.05 7.67
C LEU A 122 10.96 0.04 7.19
N ILE A 123 9.85 0.23 7.90
CA ILE A 123 8.89 1.31 7.61
C ILE A 123 9.58 2.68 7.69
N ALA A 124 10.42 2.89 8.72
CA ALA A 124 11.17 4.13 8.86
C ALA A 124 12.20 4.34 7.74
N GLU A 125 12.74 3.27 7.16
CA GLU A 125 13.67 3.34 6.03
C GLU A 125 12.93 3.64 4.71
N GLU A 126 11.80 2.99 4.43
CA GLU A 126 10.93 3.29 3.28
C GLU A 126 10.36 4.72 3.34
N GLY A 127 10.00 5.18 4.54
CA GLY A 127 9.46 6.52 4.78
C GLY A 127 10.44 7.66 4.46
N LYS A 128 11.77 7.43 4.49
CA LYS A 128 12.75 8.46 4.15
C LYS A 128 12.65 8.96 2.71
N HIS A 129 12.09 8.14 1.82
CA HIS A 129 11.89 8.48 0.41
C HIS A 129 10.51 9.11 0.14
N SER A 130 9.61 9.07 1.12
CA SER A 130 8.23 9.54 1.00
C SER A 130 8.06 10.84 1.79
N PHE A 131 7.94 11.98 1.08
CA PHE A 131 7.71 13.29 1.73
C PHE A 131 6.27 13.47 2.24
N ALA A 132 5.40 12.48 2.01
CA ALA A 132 4.04 12.47 2.53
C ALA A 132 4.05 12.29 4.05
N LYS A 133 3.73 13.37 4.79
CA LYS A 133 3.35 13.31 6.21
C LYS A 133 1.95 12.69 6.40
N GLU A 134 1.64 11.60 5.72
CA GLU A 134 0.39 10.88 5.99
C GLU A 134 0.65 9.82 7.06
N ASP A 135 0.02 10.01 8.22
CA ASP A 135 0.08 9.06 9.35
C ASP A 135 -0.66 7.74 9.07
N ASP A 136 -1.33 7.63 7.91
CA ASP A 136 -2.21 6.52 7.54
C ASP A 136 -1.72 5.79 6.27
N PRO A 137 -1.01 4.66 6.41
CA PRO A 137 -0.45 3.91 5.29
C PRO A 137 -1.52 3.33 4.34
N GLU A 138 -2.74 3.11 4.82
CA GLU A 138 -3.83 2.58 3.99
C GLU A 138 -4.31 3.61 2.97
N LYS A 139 -4.45 4.87 3.39
CA LYS A 139 -4.82 5.97 2.48
C LYS A 139 -3.77 6.20 1.42
N PHE A 140 -2.49 6.17 1.80
CA PHE A 140 -1.40 6.23 0.84
C PHE A 140 -1.47 5.05 -0.15
N ARG A 141 -1.79 3.84 0.33
CA ARG A 141 -1.95 2.68 -0.55
C ARG A 141 -3.13 2.83 -1.52
N GLU A 142 -4.27 3.34 -1.06
CA GLU A 142 -5.41 3.67 -1.93
C GLU A 142 -5.02 4.69 -3.00
N ALA A 143 -4.28 5.73 -2.62
CA ALA A 143 -3.81 6.76 -3.53
C ALA A 143 -2.83 6.20 -4.55
N LEU A 144 -1.90 5.34 -4.13
CA LEU A 144 -0.95 4.64 -5.00
C LEU A 144 -1.67 3.77 -6.03
N LEU A 145 -2.64 2.96 -5.62
CA LEU A 145 -3.41 2.12 -6.54
C LEU A 145 -4.22 2.95 -7.54
N LYS A 146 -4.83 4.04 -7.08
CA LYS A 146 -5.53 4.99 -7.97
C LYS A 146 -4.55 5.61 -8.96
N PHE A 147 -3.36 6.00 -8.52
CA PHE A 147 -2.31 6.56 -9.37
C PHE A 147 -1.86 5.54 -10.43
N GLU A 148 -1.44 4.34 -10.04
CA GLU A 148 -0.98 3.28 -10.94
C GLU A 148 -2.05 2.93 -11.99
N LYS A 149 -3.30 2.75 -11.55
CA LYS A 149 -4.44 2.45 -12.43
C LYS A 149 -4.77 3.60 -13.38
N SER A 150 -4.64 4.85 -12.91
CA SER A 150 -5.04 6.02 -13.70
C SER A 150 -4.01 6.36 -14.77
N PHE A 151 -2.71 6.30 -14.47
CA PHE A 151 -1.69 6.88 -15.35
C PHE A 151 -0.91 5.86 -16.19
N GLY A 152 -0.85 4.58 -15.80
CA GLY A 152 -0.14 3.55 -16.57
C GLY A 152 1.34 3.90 -16.83
N LEU A 153 2.00 4.49 -15.83
CA LEU A 153 3.39 4.94 -15.91
C LEU A 153 4.37 3.76 -15.83
N PRO A 154 5.65 3.94 -16.21
CA PRO A 154 6.66 2.89 -16.10
C PRO A 154 6.76 2.31 -14.68
N GLU A 155 7.05 1.02 -14.54
CA GLU A 155 7.12 0.34 -13.23
C GLU A 155 8.15 0.94 -12.26
N GLN A 156 9.17 1.62 -12.79
CA GLN A 156 10.20 2.30 -11.98
C GLN A 156 9.67 3.61 -11.36
N GLU A 157 8.53 4.11 -11.83
CA GLU A 157 7.94 5.37 -11.38
C GLU A 157 7.25 5.19 -10.02
N LYS A 158 7.88 5.71 -8.97
CA LYS A 158 7.36 5.59 -7.60
C LYS A 158 6.59 6.85 -7.21
N LEU A 159 5.38 6.67 -6.69
CA LEU A 159 4.62 7.74 -6.04
C LEU A 159 5.38 8.20 -4.79
N VAL A 160 5.63 9.50 -4.69
CA VAL A 160 6.32 10.13 -3.55
C VAL A 160 5.30 10.70 -2.57
N THR A 161 4.30 11.41 -3.08
CA THR A 161 3.25 12.05 -2.28
C THR A 161 2.05 12.43 -3.17
N TYR A 162 0.94 12.82 -2.55
CA TYR A 162 -0.24 13.29 -3.25
C TYR A 162 -0.99 14.35 -2.42
N TYR A 163 -1.74 15.21 -3.08
CA TYR A 163 -2.47 16.32 -2.47
C TYR A 163 -3.85 16.46 -3.11
N SER A 164 -4.89 16.67 -2.28
CA SER A 164 -6.18 17.11 -2.79
C SER A 164 -6.04 18.52 -3.36
N CYS A 165 -6.55 18.75 -4.57
CA CYS A 165 -6.53 20.06 -5.20
C CYS A 165 -7.74 20.30 -6.10
N SER A 166 -7.85 21.51 -6.64
CA SER A 166 -8.87 21.89 -7.61
C SER A 166 -8.20 22.48 -8.85
N TYR A 167 -8.43 21.85 -9.99
CA TYR A 167 -7.96 22.33 -11.28
C TYR A 167 -9.07 23.14 -11.97
N TRP A 168 -8.80 24.39 -12.30
CA TRP A 168 -9.75 25.24 -12.99
C TRP A 168 -9.65 25.07 -14.49
N LYS A 169 -10.67 24.46 -15.10
CA LYS A 169 -10.81 24.39 -16.56
C LYS A 169 -11.73 25.51 -17.03
N GLY A 170 -11.14 26.67 -17.34
CA GLY A 170 -11.89 27.90 -17.58
C GLY A 170 -12.58 28.37 -16.30
N ARG A 171 -13.92 28.39 -16.27
CA ARG A 171 -14.72 28.79 -15.09
C ARG A 171 -15.21 27.62 -14.24
N VAL A 172 -14.89 26.38 -14.61
CA VAL A 172 -15.36 25.18 -13.91
C VAL A 172 -14.25 24.63 -13.02
N PRO A 173 -14.44 24.55 -11.69
CA PRO A 173 -13.50 23.87 -10.81
C PRO A 173 -13.68 22.35 -10.92
N CYS A 174 -12.59 21.65 -11.21
CA CYS A 174 -12.51 20.20 -11.22
C CYS A 174 -11.75 19.75 -9.97
N GLN A 175 -12.47 19.29 -8.95
CA GLN A 175 -11.87 18.73 -7.74
C GLN A 175 -11.17 17.40 -8.08
N GLY A 176 -9.93 17.25 -7.66
CA GLY A 176 -9.14 16.06 -7.95
C GLY A 176 -7.95 15.89 -7.02
N TRP A 177 -7.03 15.04 -7.45
CA TRP A 177 -5.81 14.71 -6.74
C TRP A 177 -4.62 15.01 -7.63
N LEU A 178 -3.65 15.71 -7.04
CA LEU A 178 -2.33 15.92 -7.61
C LEU A 178 -1.39 14.87 -7.01
N TYR A 179 -0.76 14.08 -7.87
CA TYR A 179 0.21 13.05 -7.52
C TYR A 179 1.59 13.53 -7.94
N LEU A 180 2.53 13.48 -7.00
CA LEU A 180 3.94 13.71 -7.25
C LEU A 180 4.64 12.35 -7.18
N SER A 181 5.17 11.91 -8.32
CA SER A 181 6.01 10.73 -8.40
C SER A 181 7.46 11.13 -8.67
N THR A 182 8.35 10.15 -8.84
CA THR A 182 9.80 10.39 -8.96
C THR A 182 10.15 11.35 -10.10
N ASN A 183 9.47 11.26 -11.24
CA ASN A 183 9.74 12.03 -12.45
C ASN A 183 8.53 12.83 -12.94
N PHE A 184 7.31 12.51 -12.50
CA PHE A 184 6.09 13.12 -13.02
C PHE A 184 5.29 13.90 -11.97
N LEU A 185 4.71 15.02 -12.40
CA LEU A 185 3.61 15.70 -11.73
C LEU A 185 2.32 15.34 -12.46
N SER A 186 1.39 14.67 -11.78
CA SER A 186 0.21 14.09 -12.39
C SER A 186 -1.07 14.57 -11.70
N PHE A 187 -2.13 14.83 -12.46
CA PHE A 187 -3.43 15.23 -11.93
C PHE A 187 -4.52 14.30 -12.44
N TYR A 188 -5.41 13.91 -11.54
CA TYR A 188 -6.61 13.13 -11.86
C TYR A 188 -7.83 13.69 -11.15
N SER A 189 -8.92 13.84 -11.90
CA SER A 189 -10.24 14.23 -11.40
C SER A 189 -11.31 13.43 -12.14
N PHE A 190 -12.31 12.97 -11.40
CA PHE A 190 -13.53 12.41 -11.96
C PHE A 190 -14.72 13.04 -11.25
N LEU A 191 -15.40 13.97 -11.92
CA LEU A 191 -16.51 14.72 -11.36
C LEU A 191 -17.68 14.71 -12.34
N LEU A 192 -18.87 14.30 -11.86
CA LEU A 192 -20.12 14.26 -12.65
C LEU A 192 -19.98 13.52 -13.99
N GLY A 193 -19.26 12.39 -14.00
CA GLY A 193 -19.06 11.58 -15.21
C GLY A 193 -18.01 12.13 -16.17
N SER A 194 -17.38 13.27 -15.86
CA SER A 194 -16.29 13.85 -16.65
C SER A 194 -14.95 13.50 -16.03
N GLU A 195 -14.09 12.82 -16.79
CA GLU A 195 -12.71 12.54 -16.42
C GLU A 195 -11.78 13.66 -16.91
N SER A 196 -10.86 14.11 -16.06
CA SER A 196 -9.76 14.99 -16.42
C SER A 196 -8.47 14.43 -15.86
N LYS A 197 -7.56 14.06 -16.76
CA LYS A 197 -6.28 13.43 -16.44
C LYS A 197 -5.15 14.04 -17.25
N TRP A 198 -4.04 14.37 -16.60
CA TRP A 198 -2.81 14.78 -17.27
C TRP A 198 -1.59 14.49 -16.40
N PHE A 199 -0.43 14.34 -17.01
CA PHE A 199 0.85 14.23 -16.31
C PHE A 199 1.94 14.94 -17.10
N LEU A 200 2.90 15.52 -16.38
CA LEU A 200 3.99 16.34 -16.90
C LEU A 200 5.30 15.84 -16.31
N LEU A 201 6.39 15.86 -17.07
CA LEU A 201 7.71 15.61 -16.51
C LEU A 201 8.11 16.79 -15.60
N ILE A 202 8.52 16.52 -14.37
CA ILE A 202 8.85 17.55 -13.36
C ILE A 202 9.92 18.51 -13.89
N ILE A 203 10.90 17.99 -14.62
CA ILE A 203 11.97 18.82 -15.21
C ILE A 203 11.41 19.88 -16.17
N MET A 204 10.32 19.59 -16.91
CA MET A 204 9.67 20.57 -17.78
C MET A 204 8.98 21.66 -16.97
N VAL A 205 8.37 21.31 -15.83
CA VAL A 205 7.74 22.28 -14.93
C VAL A 205 8.78 23.22 -14.33
N LEU A 206 9.91 22.67 -13.86
CA LEU A 206 11.00 23.46 -13.29
C LEU A 206 11.60 24.43 -14.32
N ASN A 207 11.80 23.99 -15.55
CA ASN A 207 12.30 24.85 -16.63
C ASN A 207 11.32 25.99 -16.93
N LEU A 208 10.02 25.70 -17.04
CA LEU A 208 9.00 26.73 -17.27
C LEU A 208 8.95 27.77 -16.13
N LEU A 209 9.07 27.32 -14.88
CA LEU A 209 9.10 28.23 -13.73
C LEU A 209 10.38 29.08 -13.73
N ALA A 210 11.53 28.51 -14.10
CA ALA A 210 12.78 29.26 -14.24
C ALA A 210 12.67 30.32 -15.35
N ASP A 211 12.09 29.96 -16.50
CA ASP A 211 11.87 30.88 -17.61
C ASP A 211 10.91 32.01 -17.21
N LEU A 212 9.82 31.71 -16.51
CA LEU A 212 8.91 32.72 -15.97
C LEU A 212 9.59 33.61 -14.93
N LEU A 213 10.42 33.06 -14.05
CA LEU A 213 11.17 33.87 -13.10
C LEU A 213 12.15 34.79 -13.83
N THR A 214 12.91 34.31 -14.81
CA THR A 214 13.83 35.18 -15.58
C THR A 214 13.12 36.32 -16.31
N LEU A 215 11.91 36.09 -16.83
CA LEU A 215 11.07 37.11 -17.45
C LEU A 215 10.57 38.19 -16.48
N TRP A 216 10.49 37.89 -15.18
CA TRP A 216 10.03 38.84 -14.16
C TRP A 216 11.17 39.63 -13.50
N TRP A 217 12.42 39.31 -13.84
CA TRP A 217 13.64 39.99 -13.37
C TRP A 217 14.30 40.87 -14.46
N CYS A 218 13.70 41.00 -15.63
CA CYS A 218 13.99 42.02 -16.65
C CYS A 218 12.91 43.11 -16.63
#